data_AF-X1KZ21-F1
#
_entry.id   AF-X1KZ21-F1
#
_cell.length_a   1.000
_cell.length_b   1.000
_cell.length_c   1.000
_cell.angle_alpha   90.00
_cell.angle_beta   90.00
_cell.angle_gamma   90.00
#
_symmetry.space_group_name_H-M   'P 1'
#
loop_
_entity.id
_entity.type
_entity.pdbx_description
1 polymer ?
#
loop_
_entity_poly.entity_id
_entity_poly.type
_entity_poly.pdbx_seq_one_letter_code
_entity_poly.pdbx_strand_id
1 'polypeptide(L)'
;MAGYHTGPAAHIGLLVGARHSHLDNGGYSVDQKILTKEKVSPEKIAKELLTEERWRQILSSLVVCFFARGIYTPEISSEALHSAGFDIAKEDLLSIGEEIHREKYKFKIQEGFSLDNYRLPERIFETPSLVGKIDKIFVDKVVKCVKNKIFK
;
A
#
# COMPACT_ATOMS: atom_id res chain seq x y z
N MET A 1 12.85 8.34 -2.69
CA MET A 1 12.06 9.19 -3.61
C MET A 1 10.94 8.32 -4.18
N ALA A 2 9.69 8.80 -4.29
CA ALA A 2 8.53 7.98 -4.68
C ALA A 2 8.60 7.35 -6.08
N GLY A 3 9.60 7.72 -6.89
CA GLY A 3 9.75 7.30 -8.29
C GLY A 3 8.75 8.01 -9.22
N TYR A 4 7.54 8.28 -8.75
CA TYR A 4 6.44 8.84 -9.52
C TYR A 4 5.71 9.95 -8.75
N HIS A 5 5.48 11.09 -9.39
CA HIS A 5 4.70 12.22 -8.86
C HIS A 5 3.28 12.21 -9.45
N THR A 6 2.56 11.10 -9.29
CA THR A 6 1.21 10.90 -9.86
C THR A 6 0.10 11.51 -9.01
N GLY A 7 0.31 11.65 -7.69
CA GLY A 7 -0.73 12.16 -6.80
C GLY A 7 -0.43 11.86 -5.33
N PRO A 8 -1.40 12.14 -4.43
CA PRO A 8 -1.23 11.92 -3.01
C PRO A 8 -0.98 10.45 -2.67
N ALA A 9 -1.63 9.51 -3.34
CA ALA A 9 -1.53 8.09 -2.98
C ALA A 9 -0.13 7.53 -3.24
N ALA A 10 0.60 7.99 -4.27
CA ALA A 10 1.99 7.61 -4.48
C ALA A 10 2.92 8.02 -3.32
N HIS A 11 2.79 9.26 -2.83
CA HIS A 11 3.64 9.76 -1.72
C HIS A 11 3.23 9.16 -0.38
N ILE A 12 1.93 9.04 -0.12
CA ILE A 12 1.41 8.39 1.09
C ILE A 12 1.82 6.92 1.09
N GLY A 13 1.68 6.23 -0.04
CA GLY A 13 2.08 4.84 -0.20
C GLY A 13 3.56 4.61 0.14
N LEU A 14 4.45 5.49 -0.34
CA LEU A 14 5.85 5.49 0.02
C LEU A 14 6.07 5.77 1.53
N LEU A 15 5.36 6.73 2.09
CA LEU A 15 5.48 7.07 3.51
C LEU A 15 5.07 5.91 4.40
N VAL A 16 3.90 5.32 4.13
CA VAL A 16 3.29 4.31 5.00
C VAL A 16 3.86 2.92 4.76
N GLY A 17 4.35 2.61 3.56
CA GLY A 17 4.83 1.28 3.18
C GLY A 17 5.87 0.72 4.13
N ALA A 18 5.80 -0.58 4.40
CA ALA A 18 6.62 -1.25 5.42
C ALA A 18 8.13 -0.99 5.28
N ARG A 19 8.63 -0.81 4.05
CA ARG A 19 10.04 -0.54 3.74
C ARG A 19 10.27 0.82 3.08
N HIS A 20 9.27 1.70 3.12
CA HIS A 20 9.28 2.99 2.45
C HIS A 20 9.56 2.91 0.94
N SER A 21 8.94 1.93 0.28
CA SER A 21 9.14 1.65 -1.15
C SER A 21 7.85 1.72 -1.95
N HIS A 22 7.94 2.20 -3.19
CA HIS A 22 6.87 2.07 -4.19
C HIS A 22 6.57 0.62 -4.58
N LEU A 23 7.42 -0.33 -4.15
CA LEU A 23 7.17 -1.76 -4.28
C LEU A 23 6.34 -2.33 -3.11
N ASP A 24 6.23 -1.61 -2.00
CA ASP A 24 5.40 -2.06 -0.87
C ASP A 24 3.93 -1.89 -1.20
N ASN A 25 3.56 -0.81 -1.89
CA ASN A 25 2.24 -0.66 -2.45
C ASN A 25 2.21 0.16 -3.76
N GLY A 26 1.16 -0.07 -4.54
CA GLY A 26 0.91 0.53 -5.84
C GLY A 26 0.25 1.91 -5.79
N GLY A 27 0.59 2.79 -4.85
CA GLY A 27 -0.05 4.10 -4.68
C GLY A 27 -0.12 4.94 -5.97
N TYR A 28 0.91 4.87 -6.83
CA TYR A 28 0.90 5.53 -8.14
C TYR A 28 -0.23 5.02 -9.06
N SER A 29 -0.54 3.73 -9.00
CA SER A 29 -1.63 3.12 -9.77
C SER A 29 -2.99 3.51 -9.19
N VAL A 30 -3.08 3.76 -7.88
CA VAL A 30 -4.30 4.29 -7.24
C VAL A 30 -4.57 5.70 -7.77
N ASP A 31 -3.54 6.56 -7.81
CA ASP A 31 -3.68 7.90 -8.39
C ASP A 31 -4.18 7.82 -9.85
N GLN A 32 -3.51 7.02 -10.68
CA GLN A 32 -3.78 6.91 -12.12
C GLN A 32 -5.15 6.31 -12.46
N LYS A 33 -5.62 5.30 -11.70
CA LYS A 33 -6.83 4.56 -12.04
C LYS A 33 -8.09 5.06 -11.34
N ILE A 34 -7.93 5.65 -10.15
CA ILE A 34 -9.03 6.03 -9.27
C ILE A 34 -9.15 7.56 -9.22
N LEU A 35 -8.09 8.25 -8.77
CA LEU A 35 -8.16 9.70 -8.52
C LEU A 35 -8.24 10.57 -9.79
N THR A 36 -7.83 10.04 -10.94
CA THR A 36 -8.06 10.69 -12.24
C THR A 36 -9.54 10.70 -12.66
N LYS A 37 -10.37 9.82 -12.07
CA LYS A 37 -11.78 9.63 -12.47
C LYS A 37 -12.74 10.25 -11.48
N GLU A 38 -12.45 10.17 -10.19
CA GLU A 38 -13.34 10.65 -9.14
C GLU A 38 -12.57 11.16 -7.91
N LYS A 39 -13.21 12.09 -7.19
CA LYS A 39 -12.76 12.46 -5.85
C LYS A 39 -13.22 11.36 -4.89
N VAL A 40 -12.29 10.82 -4.11
CA VAL A 40 -12.59 9.78 -3.12
C VAL A 40 -12.24 10.23 -1.71
N SER A 41 -12.83 9.58 -0.72
CA SER A 41 -12.57 9.88 0.68
C SER A 41 -11.17 9.41 1.11
N PRO A 42 -10.59 10.04 2.15
CA PRO A 42 -9.33 9.59 2.74
C PRO A 42 -9.34 8.11 3.17
N GLU A 43 -10.47 7.63 3.70
CA GLU A 43 -10.66 6.25 4.16
C GLU A 43 -10.58 5.25 3.01
N LYS A 44 -11.07 5.63 1.82
CA LYS A 44 -10.99 4.81 0.61
C LYS A 44 -9.54 4.69 0.15
N ILE A 45 -8.79 5.78 0.06
CA ILE A 45 -7.35 5.71 -0.28
C ILE A 45 -6.58 4.86 0.72
N ALA A 46 -6.80 5.06 2.02
CA ALA A 46 -6.17 4.24 3.05
C ALA A 46 -6.53 2.75 2.91
N LYS A 47 -7.78 2.43 2.53
CA LYS A 47 -8.19 1.05 2.24
C LYS A 47 -7.42 0.48 1.06
N GLU A 48 -7.40 1.17 -0.07
CA GLU A 48 -6.74 0.69 -1.29
C GLU A 48 -5.25 0.44 -1.07
N LEU A 49 -4.55 1.38 -0.41
CA LEU A 49 -3.11 1.24 -0.12
C LEU A 49 -2.84 0.01 0.76
N LEU A 50 -3.61 -0.17 1.84
CA LEU A 50 -3.43 -1.29 2.76
C LEU A 50 -3.82 -2.64 2.14
N THR A 51 -4.92 -2.71 1.39
CA THR A 51 -5.32 -3.93 0.69
C THR A 51 -4.23 -4.37 -0.29
N GLU A 52 -3.69 -3.42 -1.05
CA GLU A 52 -2.68 -3.72 -2.06
C GLU A 52 -1.34 -4.13 -1.41
N GLU A 53 -0.94 -3.47 -0.31
CA GLU A 53 0.27 -3.82 0.45
C GLU A 53 0.18 -5.20 1.12
N ARG A 54 -0.97 -5.53 1.71
CA ARG A 54 -1.22 -6.82 2.36
C ARG A 54 -1.15 -7.96 1.36
N TRP A 55 -1.74 -7.78 0.17
CA TRP A 55 -1.61 -8.77 -0.90
C TRP A 55 -0.16 -8.93 -1.36
N ARG A 56 0.59 -7.83 -1.47
CA ARG A 56 2.01 -7.88 -1.82
C ARG A 56 2.87 -8.64 -0.82
N GLN A 57 2.44 -8.78 0.43
CA GLN A 57 3.14 -9.64 1.38
C GLN A 57 3.16 -11.09 0.89
N ILE A 58 2.01 -11.61 0.45
CA ILE A 58 1.91 -12.96 -0.13
C ILE A 58 2.78 -13.08 -1.37
N LEU A 59 2.63 -12.14 -2.31
CA LEU A 59 3.41 -12.16 -3.55
C LEU A 59 4.93 -12.14 -3.28
N SER A 60 5.38 -11.33 -2.31
CA SER A 60 6.79 -11.30 -1.92
C SER A 60 7.27 -12.59 -1.26
N SER A 61 6.42 -13.23 -0.45
CA SER A 61 6.73 -14.52 0.19
C SER A 61 6.80 -15.66 -0.83
N LEU A 62 5.99 -15.60 -1.90
CA LEU A 62 6.04 -16.52 -3.04
C LEU A 62 7.16 -16.17 -4.04
N VAL A 63 7.96 -15.14 -3.77
CA VAL A 63 9.10 -14.70 -4.59
C VAL A 63 8.70 -14.42 -6.04
N VAL A 64 7.48 -13.94 -6.29
CA VAL A 64 7.02 -13.66 -7.65
C VAL A 64 7.59 -12.33 -8.16
N CYS A 65 7.74 -12.23 -9.48
CA CYS A 65 8.09 -10.96 -10.11
C CYS A 65 6.93 -9.95 -10.01
N PHE A 66 7.16 -8.79 -9.40
CA PHE A 66 6.12 -7.75 -9.27
C PHE A 66 5.67 -7.11 -10.58
N PHE A 67 6.39 -7.31 -11.69
CA PHE A 67 5.89 -6.95 -13.01
C PHE A 67 4.76 -7.87 -13.48
N ALA A 68 4.73 -9.13 -13.01
CA ALA A 68 3.67 -10.10 -13.29
C ALA A 68 2.57 -10.12 -12.22
N ARG A 69 2.62 -9.27 -11.19
CA ARG A 69 1.69 -9.30 -10.03
C ARG A 69 0.20 -9.29 -10.38
N GLY A 70 -0.18 -8.70 -11.52
CA GLY A 70 -1.57 -8.64 -11.96
C GLY A 70 -2.14 -10.00 -12.38
N ILE A 71 -1.28 -10.98 -12.65
CA ILE A 71 -1.65 -12.36 -13.01
C ILE A 71 -1.87 -13.20 -11.75
N TYR A 72 -1.10 -12.95 -10.68
CA TYR A 72 -1.19 -13.69 -9.43
C TYR A 72 -2.30 -13.11 -8.55
N THR A 73 -3.55 -13.50 -8.81
CA THR A 73 -4.69 -13.23 -7.92
C THR A 73 -4.69 -14.19 -6.73
N PRO A 74 -5.48 -13.95 -5.67
CA PRO A 74 -5.66 -14.91 -4.58
C PRO A 74 -6.10 -16.30 -5.06
N GLU A 75 -7.02 -16.36 -6.02
CA GLU A 75 -7.50 -17.59 -6.64
C GLU A 75 -6.37 -18.34 -7.34
N ILE A 76 -5.68 -17.68 -8.28
CA ILE A 76 -4.58 -18.30 -9.05
C ILE A 76 -3.43 -18.73 -8.14
N SER A 77 -3.13 -17.95 -7.11
CA SER A 77 -2.05 -18.28 -6.16
C SER A 77 -2.42 -19.51 -5.31
N SER A 78 -3.68 -19.63 -4.88
CA SER A 78 -4.19 -20.79 -4.14
C SER A 78 -4.16 -22.05 -5.02
N GLU A 79 -4.63 -21.98 -6.26
CA GLU A 79 -4.59 -23.11 -7.21
C GLU A 79 -3.16 -23.58 -7.52
N ALA A 80 -2.23 -22.63 -7.69
CA ALA A 80 -0.81 -22.93 -7.91
C ALA A 80 -0.17 -23.62 -6.70
N LEU A 81 -0.48 -23.15 -5.48
CA LEU A 81 -0.02 -23.77 -4.23
C LEU A 81 -0.58 -25.19 -4.06
N HIS A 82 -1.87 -25.40 -4.39
CA HIS A 82 -2.49 -26.72 -4.36
C HIS A 82 -1.78 -27.71 -5.28
N SER A 83 -1.38 -27.27 -6.47
CA SER A 83 -0.61 -28.08 -7.42
C SER A 83 0.78 -28.47 -6.91
N ALA A 84 1.33 -27.72 -5.95
CA ALA A 84 2.58 -28.00 -5.26
C ALA A 84 2.42 -28.78 -3.94
N GLY A 85 1.19 -29.24 -3.63
CA GLY A 85 0.89 -30.01 -2.43
C GLY A 85 0.50 -29.18 -1.20
N PHE A 86 0.25 -27.88 -1.35
CA PHE A 86 -0.19 -26.99 -0.27
C PHE A 86 -1.69 -26.71 -0.39
N ASP A 87 -2.48 -27.19 0.57
CA ASP A 87 -3.91 -26.90 0.63
C ASP A 87 -4.16 -25.62 1.44
N ILE A 88 -4.07 -24.47 0.77
CA ILE A 88 -4.27 -23.14 1.37
C ILE A 88 -5.37 -22.42 0.61
N ALA A 89 -6.46 -22.06 1.29
CA ALA A 89 -7.55 -21.33 0.68
C ALA A 89 -7.15 -19.87 0.40
N LYS A 90 -7.82 -19.24 -0.56
CA LYS A 90 -7.55 -17.84 -0.90
C LYS A 90 -7.82 -16.89 0.28
N GLU A 91 -8.82 -17.19 1.12
CA GLU A 91 -9.13 -16.43 2.32
C GLU A 91 -7.99 -16.52 3.34
N ASP A 92 -7.36 -17.68 3.46
CA ASP A 92 -6.19 -17.89 4.33
C ASP A 92 -5.00 -17.06 3.83
N LEU A 93 -4.76 -17.01 2.50
CA LEU A 93 -3.73 -16.15 1.93
C LEU A 93 -3.95 -14.67 2.26
N LEU A 94 -5.19 -14.18 2.21
CA LEU A 94 -5.49 -12.79 2.57
C LEU A 94 -5.21 -12.53 4.06
N SER A 95 -5.58 -13.47 4.94
CA SER A 95 -5.32 -13.41 6.37
C SER A 95 -3.81 -13.42 6.68
N ILE A 96 -3.06 -14.33 6.07
CA ILE A 96 -1.59 -14.43 6.19
C ILE A 96 -0.93 -13.12 5.72
N GLY A 97 -1.40 -12.54 4.61
CA GLY A 97 -0.85 -11.28 4.10
C GLY A 97 -1.06 -10.11 5.06
N GLU A 98 -2.21 -10.05 5.71
CA GLU A 98 -2.49 -9.08 6.78
C GLU A 98 -1.60 -9.28 8.00
N GLU A 99 -1.40 -10.53 8.43
CA GLU A 99 -0.52 -10.86 9.55
C GLU A 99 0.95 -10.49 9.28
N ILE A 100 1.50 -10.87 8.12
CA ILE A 100 2.86 -10.49 7.72
C ILE A 100 3.02 -8.97 7.71
N HIS A 101 2.04 -8.26 7.14
CA HIS A 101 2.06 -6.80 7.11
C HIS A 101 2.06 -6.21 8.53
N ARG A 102 1.22 -6.73 9.42
CA ARG A 102 1.14 -6.31 10.83
C ARG A 102 2.47 -6.52 11.56
N GLU A 103 3.10 -7.69 11.42
CA GLU A 103 4.38 -7.98 12.08
C GLU A 103 5.52 -7.10 11.54
N LYS A 104 5.56 -6.86 10.22
CA LYS A 104 6.52 -5.89 9.63
C LYS A 104 6.30 -4.48 10.17
N TYR A 105 5.05 -4.05 10.33
CA TYR A 105 4.75 -2.73 10.87
C TYR A 105 5.07 -2.63 12.36
N LYS A 106 4.81 -3.69 13.13
CA LYS A 106 5.18 -3.77 14.54
C LYS A 106 6.68 -3.60 14.72
N PHE A 107 7.48 -4.31 13.93
CA PHE A 107 8.94 -4.12 13.90
C PHE A 107 9.30 -2.66 13.55
N LYS A 108 8.71 -2.11 12.48
CA LYS A 108 8.93 -0.72 12.05
C LYS A 108 8.72 0.31 13.18
N ILE A 109 7.67 0.14 13.98
CA ILE A 109 7.36 1.00 15.13
C ILE A 109 8.32 0.75 16.30
N GLN A 110 8.67 -0.51 16.57
CA GLN A 110 9.67 -0.87 17.60
C GLN A 110 11.02 -0.20 17.32
N GLU A 111 11.39 -0.07 16.04
CA GLU A 111 12.60 0.62 15.58
C GLU A 111 12.46 2.15 15.48
N GLY A 112 11.38 2.73 16.03
CA GLY A 112 11.24 4.18 16.21
C GLY A 112 10.52 4.93 15.09
N PHE A 113 9.95 4.25 14.09
CA PHE A 113 9.07 4.91 13.13
C PHE A 113 7.78 5.43 13.80
N SER A 114 7.25 6.56 13.32
CA SER A 114 5.99 7.12 13.81
C SER A 114 5.16 7.73 12.69
N LEU A 115 3.86 7.44 12.71
CA LEU A 115 2.86 8.11 11.88
C LEU A 115 2.32 9.41 12.50
N ASP A 116 2.75 9.76 13.71
CA ASP A 116 2.41 11.04 14.34
C ASP A 116 3.41 12.14 14.00
N ASN A 117 4.67 11.76 13.73
CA ASN A 117 5.79 12.68 13.52
C ASN A 117 6.50 12.42 12.19
N TYR A 118 5.75 12.36 11.09
CA TYR A 118 6.33 12.22 9.75
C TYR A 118 6.61 13.56 9.09
N ARG A 119 7.54 13.57 8.13
CA ARG A 119 7.86 14.73 7.29
C ARG A 119 7.80 14.35 5.83
N LEU A 120 7.07 15.14 5.05
CA LEU A 120 7.08 15.07 3.59
C LEU A 120 7.84 16.28 3.02
N PRO A 121 8.59 16.13 1.91
CA PRO A 121 9.27 17.26 1.29
C PRO A 121 8.27 18.29 0.75
N GLU A 122 8.42 19.58 1.07
CA GLU A 122 7.44 20.62 0.68
C GLU A 122 7.21 20.71 -0.83
N ARG A 123 8.24 20.41 -1.64
CA ARG A 123 8.17 20.35 -3.10
C ARG A 123 7.01 19.51 -3.63
N ILE A 124 6.57 18.47 -2.91
CA ILE A 124 5.46 17.62 -3.35
C ILE A 124 4.11 18.36 -3.36
N PHE A 125 3.97 19.43 -2.59
CA PHE A 125 2.73 20.23 -2.53
C PHE A 125 2.77 21.42 -3.50
N GLU A 126 3.96 21.86 -3.88
CA GLU A 126 4.18 22.98 -4.80
C GLU A 126 3.98 22.57 -6.26
N THR A 127 4.46 21.38 -6.62
CA THR A 127 4.43 20.86 -7.99
C THR A 127 3.08 20.19 -8.27
N PRO A 128 2.39 20.52 -9.38
CA PRO A 128 1.19 19.79 -9.78
C PRO A 128 1.51 18.35 -10.15
N SER A 129 0.67 17.43 -9.70
CA SER A 129 0.70 16.00 -10.06
C SER A 129 -0.28 15.68 -11.20
N LEU A 130 -0.36 14.41 -11.60
CA LEU A 130 -1.37 13.94 -12.57
C LEU A 130 -2.81 14.27 -12.13
N VAL A 131 -3.07 14.38 -10.83
CA VAL A 131 -4.39 14.68 -10.26
C VAL A 131 -4.48 16.11 -9.72
N GLY A 132 -3.57 17.00 -10.15
CA GLY A 132 -3.50 18.40 -9.71
C GLY A 132 -2.59 18.60 -8.50
N LYS A 133 -2.76 19.75 -7.81
CA LYS A 133 -1.98 20.05 -6.60
C LYS A 133 -2.39 19.12 -5.45
N ILE A 134 -1.39 18.62 -4.73
CA ILE A 134 -1.62 17.75 -3.57
C ILE A 134 -2.02 18.61 -2.38
N ASP A 135 -3.16 18.29 -1.76
CA ASP A 135 -3.63 18.94 -0.53
C ASP A 135 -3.02 18.27 0.71
N LYS A 136 -2.28 19.05 1.50
CA LYS A 136 -1.64 18.59 2.75
C LYS A 136 -2.67 18.08 3.77
N ILE A 137 -3.82 18.75 3.89
CA ILE A 137 -4.88 18.34 4.81
C ILE A 137 -5.46 16.97 4.40
N PHE A 138 -5.60 16.74 3.10
CA PHE A 138 -6.05 15.44 2.58
C PHE A 138 -5.03 14.35 2.90
N VAL A 139 -3.74 14.61 2.68
CA VAL A 139 -2.65 13.67 3.02
C VAL A 139 -2.70 13.30 4.50
N ASP A 140 -2.80 14.28 5.40
CA ASP A 140 -2.82 14.04 6.84
C ASP A 140 -4.03 13.19 7.27
N LYS A 141 -5.20 13.43 6.66
CA LYS A 141 -6.39 12.61 6.89
C LYS A 141 -6.18 11.16 6.45
N VAL A 142 -5.59 10.93 5.27
CA VAL A 142 -5.33 9.55 4.80
C VAL A 142 -4.35 8.85 5.72
N VAL A 143 -3.25 9.51 6.13
CA VAL A 143 -2.26 8.92 7.05
C VAL A 143 -2.91 8.55 8.38
N LYS A 144 -3.79 9.40 8.92
CA LYS A 144 -4.58 9.09 10.11
C LYS A 144 -5.49 7.87 9.91
N CYS A 145 -6.15 7.75 8.75
CA CYS A 145 -6.94 6.58 8.41
C CYS A 145 -6.10 5.30 8.31
N VAL A 146 -4.89 5.38 7.76
CA VAL A 146 -3.94 4.25 7.71
C VAL A 146 -3.52 3.84 9.12
N LYS A 147 -3.09 4.80 9.95
CA LYS A 147 -2.73 4.57 11.36
C LYS A 147 -3.84 3.81 12.09
N ASN A 148 -5.07 4.32 12.01
CA ASN A 148 -6.23 3.72 12.67
C ASN A 148 -6.57 2.32 12.18
N LYS A 149 -6.15 1.91 10.98
CA LYS A 149 -6.38 0.57 10.46
C LYS A 149 -5.28 -0.42 10.83
N ILE A 150 -4.05 0.06 11.01
CA ILE A 150 -2.91 -0.77 11.39
C ILE A 150 -2.95 -1.12 12.88
N PHE A 151 -3.36 -0.18 13.72
CA PHE A 151 -3.39 -0.33 15.19
C PHE A 151 -4.79 -0.59 15.77
N LYS A 152 -5.68 -1.17 14.96
CA LYS A 152 -6.93 -1.75 15.45
C LYS A 152 -6.66 -3.11 16.07
#